data_AF-A0A7J7G3V0-F1
#
_entry.id   AF-A0A7J7G3V0-F1
#
_cell.length_a   1.000
_cell.length_b   1.000
_cell.length_c   1.000
_cell.angle_alpha   90.00
_cell.angle_beta   90.00
_cell.angle_gamma   90.00
#
_symmetry.space_group_name_H-M   'P 1'
#
loop_
_entity.id
_entity.type
_entity.pdbx_description
1 polymer ?
#
loop_
_entity_poly.entity_id
_entity_poly.type
_entity_poly.pdbx_seq_one_letter_code
_entity_poly.pdbx_strand_id
1 'polypeptide(L)'
;MMHSNCKSSILPPHRYEYRWADGVSIKKPIEVSASKYVEYLMDWIEAQLDDKSIFPQKLGASFPPNFQDVVKTIFKRLFHVYAHIYHTHFEKIVSLKEEAHLNTCFKHFVLFTWEFQLIDKGELAPLLLSFRLV
;
A
#
# COMPACT_ATOMS: atom_id res chain seq x y z
N MET A 1 15.64 0.25 1.77
CA MET A 1 15.73 -0.69 0.63
C MET A 1 15.30 -0.11 -0.71
N MET A 2 14.83 1.15 -0.81
CA MET A 2 14.60 1.83 -2.09
C MET A 2 15.75 2.80 -2.34
N HIS A 3 16.75 2.38 -3.12
CA HIS A 3 17.78 3.31 -3.60
C HIS A 3 17.18 4.21 -4.69
N SER A 4 17.59 5.47 -4.66
CA SER A 4 17.03 6.69 -5.24
C SER A 4 16.84 6.77 -6.77
N ASN A 5 16.65 5.67 -7.49
CA ASN A 5 16.64 5.67 -8.97
C ASN A 5 15.58 4.78 -9.64
N CYS A 6 14.50 4.42 -8.95
CA CYS A 6 13.37 3.72 -9.59
C CYS A 6 12.52 4.73 -10.39
N LYS A 7 12.88 4.98 -11.66
CA LYS A 7 12.15 5.86 -12.59
C LYS A 7 10.83 5.26 -13.10
N SER A 8 10.57 3.98 -12.82
CA SER A 8 9.33 3.32 -13.22
C SER A 8 8.17 3.81 -12.37
N SER A 9 7.01 3.93 -13.01
CA SER A 9 5.72 4.10 -12.33
C SER A 9 5.42 2.88 -11.45
N ILE A 10 4.52 3.02 -10.50
CA ILE A 10 4.14 1.98 -9.52
C ILE A 10 3.59 0.72 -10.22
N LEU A 11 3.06 0.86 -11.44
CA LEU A 11 2.54 -0.22 -12.27
C LEU A 11 2.97 -0.09 -13.75
N PRO A 12 2.94 -1.18 -14.52
CA PRO A 12 3.44 -1.22 -15.90
C PRO A 12 2.61 -0.34 -16.87
N PRO A 13 3.22 0.10 -17.99
CA PRO A 13 2.78 1.25 -18.80
C PRO A 13 1.48 1.09 -19.59
N HIS A 14 0.71 0.02 -19.41
CA HIS A 14 -0.42 -0.29 -20.31
C HIS A 14 -1.79 -0.49 -19.66
N ARG A 15 -2.01 -0.15 -18.38
CA ARG A 15 -3.40 -0.18 -17.89
C ARG A 15 -3.79 0.69 -16.70
N TYR A 16 -2.87 1.15 -15.85
CA TYR A 16 -3.25 1.97 -14.69
C TYR A 16 -2.16 2.99 -14.31
N GLU A 17 -2.43 4.29 -14.54
CA GLU A 17 -1.61 5.41 -14.04
C GLU A 17 -2.09 5.80 -12.64
N TYR A 18 -1.31 5.49 -11.61
CA TYR A 18 -1.62 5.93 -10.25
C TYR A 18 -0.95 7.27 -9.98
N ARG A 19 -1.78 8.32 -9.89
CA ARG A 19 -1.34 9.67 -9.53
C ARG A 19 -1.55 9.90 -8.04
N TRP A 20 -0.59 10.51 -7.36
CA TRP A 20 -0.69 10.79 -5.93
C TRP A 20 -1.53 12.05 -5.67
N ALA A 21 -2.58 11.91 -4.86
CA ALA A 21 -3.28 13.03 -4.25
C ALA A 21 -3.60 12.66 -2.79
N ASP A 22 -3.18 13.52 -1.87
CA ASP A 22 -3.50 13.41 -0.44
C ASP A 22 -4.78 14.16 -0.07
N GLY A 23 -5.35 14.95 -1.02
CA GLY A 23 -6.56 15.76 -0.82
C GLY A 23 -6.36 17.00 0.07
N VAL A 24 -5.18 17.16 0.69
CA VAL A 24 -4.88 18.21 1.66
C VAL A 24 -3.81 19.15 1.12
N SER A 25 -2.58 18.68 0.90
CA SER A 25 -1.47 19.50 0.38
C SER A 25 -1.35 19.46 -1.15
N ILE A 26 -1.78 18.36 -1.77
CA ILE A 26 -1.70 18.09 -3.22
C ILE A 26 -3.11 17.72 -3.71
N LYS A 27 -3.86 18.75 -4.07
CA LYS A 27 -5.23 18.62 -4.61
C LYS A 27 -5.28 18.15 -6.07
N LYS A 28 -4.17 18.25 -6.81
CA LYS A 28 -4.05 17.77 -8.19
C LYS A 28 -3.16 16.54 -8.23
N PRO A 29 -3.62 15.41 -8.77
CA PRO A 29 -2.83 14.19 -8.79
C PRO A 29 -1.51 14.41 -9.57
N ILE A 30 -0.37 14.25 -8.89
CA ILE A 30 0.96 14.42 -9.51
C ILE A 30 1.58 13.08 -9.89
N GLU A 31 2.32 13.08 -11.00
CA GLU A 31 3.20 11.98 -11.37
C GLU A 31 4.50 12.07 -10.59
N VAL A 32 4.85 10.98 -9.92
CA VAL A 32 6.06 10.88 -9.10
C VAL A 32 6.71 9.53 -9.34
N SER A 33 8.02 9.43 -9.12
CA SER A 33 8.72 8.14 -9.15
C SER A 33 8.16 7.19 -8.09
N ALA A 34 8.28 5.89 -8.30
CA ALA A 34 7.79 4.89 -7.33
C ALA A 34 8.40 5.10 -5.94
N SER A 35 9.69 5.47 -5.85
CA SER A 35 10.33 5.78 -4.56
C SER A 35 9.70 6.99 -3.87
N LYS A 36 9.39 8.05 -4.62
CA LYS A 36 8.78 9.26 -4.07
C LYS A 36 7.32 9.04 -3.70
N TYR A 37 6.60 8.20 -4.44
CA TYR A 37 5.27 7.77 -4.04
C TYR A 37 5.28 7.02 -2.71
N VAL A 38 6.20 6.07 -2.54
CA VAL A 38 6.29 5.28 -1.31
C VAL A 38 6.70 6.14 -0.11
N GLU A 39 7.50 7.18 -0.33
CA GLU A 39 7.79 8.20 0.69
C GLU A 39 6.50 8.94 1.09
N TYR A 40 5.80 9.56 0.14
CA TYR A 40 4.56 10.31 0.43
C TYR A 40 3.43 9.46 1.01
N LEU A 41 3.17 8.32 0.36
CA LEU A 41 3.10 7.02 1.01
C LEU A 41 3.02 6.96 2.54
N MET A 42 4.20 6.62 3.08
CA MET A 42 4.42 6.37 4.49
C MET A 42 4.19 7.62 5.33
N ASP A 43 4.63 8.79 4.86
CA ASP A 43 4.41 10.07 5.56
C ASP A 43 2.91 10.34 5.77
N TRP A 44 2.09 10.06 4.75
CA TRP A 44 0.65 10.23 4.84
C TRP A 44 0.02 9.22 5.79
N ILE A 45 0.44 7.95 5.76
CA ILE A 45 -0.05 6.93 6.68
C ILE A 45 0.29 7.31 8.12
N GLU A 46 1.53 7.74 8.38
CA GLU A 46 1.98 8.21 9.70
C GLU A 46 1.11 9.38 10.19
N ALA A 47 0.86 10.38 9.34
CA ALA A 47 -0.02 11.49 9.67
C ALA A 47 -1.47 11.05 9.98
N GLN A 48 -2.00 10.01 9.31
CA GLN A 48 -3.31 9.46 9.65
C GLN A 48 -3.29 8.77 11.02
N LEU A 49 -2.23 8.00 11.32
CA LEU A 49 -2.10 7.25 12.58
C LEU A 49 -1.91 8.19 13.79
N ASP A 50 -1.24 9.32 13.59
CA ASP A 50 -1.01 10.34 14.63
C ASP A 50 -2.23 11.24 14.86
N ASP A 51 -3.18 11.27 13.92
CA ASP A 51 -4.42 12.03 14.07
C ASP A 51 -5.33 11.37 15.11
N LYS A 52 -5.39 11.99 16.29
CA LYS A 52 -6.21 11.54 17.43
C LYS A 52 -7.71 11.57 17.15
N SER A 53 -8.16 12.27 16.11
CA SER A 53 -9.56 12.24 15.66
C SER A 53 -9.88 10.98 14.87
N ILE A 54 -8.87 10.37 14.24
CA ILE A 54 -8.99 9.12 13.47
C ILE A 54 -8.62 7.91 14.33
N PHE A 55 -7.50 7.99 15.05
CA PHE A 55 -6.99 6.96 15.96
C PHE A 55 -6.94 7.51 17.39
N PRO A 56 -8.04 7.38 18.16
CA PRO A 56 -8.08 7.87 19.53
C PRO A 56 -7.09 7.13 20.43
N GLN A 57 -6.19 7.87 21.09
CA GLN A 57 -5.18 7.30 22.00
C GLN A 57 -5.68 7.15 23.45
N LYS A 58 -6.86 7.70 23.76
CA LYS A 58 -7.44 7.63 25.11
C LYS A 58 -8.31 6.38 25.24
N LEU A 59 -8.11 5.62 26.31
CA LEU A 59 -8.97 4.49 26.66
C LEU A 59 -10.43 4.97 26.79
N GLY A 60 -11.35 4.28 26.09
CA GLY A 60 -12.78 4.60 26.10
C GLY A 60 -13.22 5.67 25.10
N ALA A 61 -12.32 6.26 24.31
CA ALA A 61 -12.70 7.15 23.22
C ALA A 61 -13.21 6.33 22.01
N SER A 62 -14.33 6.77 21.42
CA SER A 62 -14.91 6.14 20.25
C SER A 62 -14.15 6.52 18.97
N PHE A 63 -14.01 5.56 18.05
CA PHE A 63 -13.54 5.82 16.69
C PHE A 63 -14.55 6.67 15.90
N PRO A 64 -14.10 7.47 14.93
CA PRO A 64 -15.00 8.26 14.12
C PRO A 64 -15.83 7.38 13.17
N PRO A 65 -17.01 7.85 12.70
CA PRO A 65 -17.88 7.07 11.82
C PRO A 65 -17.21 6.62 10.50
N ASN A 66 -16.27 7.41 9.99
CA ASN A 66 -15.52 7.14 8.75
C ASN A 66 -14.23 6.32 8.98
N PHE A 67 -13.99 5.82 10.19
CA PHE A 67 -12.75 5.09 10.52
C PHE A 67 -12.48 3.94 9.55
N GLN A 68 -13.50 3.13 9.25
CA GLN A 68 -13.36 2.00 8.32
C GLN A 68 -12.96 2.45 6.92
N ASP A 69 -13.46 3.58 6.44
CA ASP A 69 -13.12 4.11 5.11
C ASP A 69 -11.66 4.58 5.06
N VAL A 70 -11.17 5.18 6.15
CA VAL A 70 -9.76 5.55 6.30
C VAL A 70 -8.87 4.29 6.28
N VAL A 71 -9.22 3.26 7.07
CA VAL A 71 -8.48 1.99 7.11
C VAL A 71 -8.46 1.32 5.74
N LYS A 72 -9.61 1.23 5.05
CA LYS A 72 -9.70 0.72 3.67
C LYS A 72 -8.75 1.47 2.73
N THR A 73 -8.69 2.80 2.84
CA THR A 73 -7.81 3.63 2.02
C THR A 73 -6.33 3.35 2.31
N ILE A 74 -5.94 3.22 3.58
CA ILE A 74 -4.57 2.86 3.98
C ILE A 74 -4.18 1.51 3.38
N PHE A 75 -4.99 0.47 3.58
CA PHE A 75 -4.70 -0.87 3.08
C PHE A 75 -4.65 -0.91 1.56
N LYS A 76 -5.57 -0.24 0.86
CA LYS A 76 -5.54 -0.14 -0.61
C LYS A 76 -4.23 0.47 -1.11
N ARG A 77 -3.75 1.55 -0.47
CA ARG A 77 -2.49 2.19 -0.86
C ARG A 77 -1.27 1.31 -0.56
N LEU A 78 -1.25 0.62 0.58
CA LEU A 78 -0.21 -0.36 0.92
C LEU A 78 -0.16 -1.54 -0.06
N PHE A 79 -1.32 -1.99 -0.54
CA PHE A 79 -1.41 -3.05 -1.56
C PHE A 79 -0.67 -2.66 -2.85
N HIS A 80 -0.76 -1.41 -3.29
CA HIS A 80 0.00 -0.93 -4.46
C HIS A 80 1.51 -1.02 -4.26
N VAL A 81 1.99 -0.80 -3.03
CA VAL A 81 3.43 -0.96 -2.70
C VAL A 81 3.85 -2.42 -2.80
N TYR A 82 3.06 -3.34 -2.25
CA TYR A 82 3.32 -4.77 -2.42
C TYR A 82 3.34 -5.16 -3.90
N ALA A 83 2.32 -4.76 -4.67
CA ALA A 83 2.26 -5.02 -6.11
C ALA A 83 3.52 -4.52 -6.83
N HIS A 84 4.00 -3.33 -6.49
CA HIS A 84 5.22 -2.78 -7.10
C HIS A 84 6.47 -3.57 -6.73
N ILE A 85 6.61 -3.98 -5.47
CA ILE A 85 7.75 -4.77 -5.01
C ILE A 85 7.78 -6.12 -5.73
N TYR A 86 6.65 -6.82 -5.82
CA TYR A 86 6.57 -8.12 -6.48
C TYR A 86 6.77 -8.06 -8.00
N HIS A 87 6.30 -7.01 -8.68
CA HIS A 87 6.49 -6.90 -10.13
C HIS A 87 7.87 -6.37 -10.53
N THR A 88 8.43 -5.40 -9.79
CA THR A 88 9.61 -4.63 -10.23
C THR A 88 10.87 -5.00 -9.46
N HIS A 89 10.75 -5.48 -8.23
CA HIS A 89 11.89 -5.63 -7.31
C HIS A 89 12.04 -7.05 -6.74
N PHE A 90 11.22 -8.01 -7.17
CA PHE A 90 11.23 -9.36 -6.62
C PHE A 90 12.57 -10.07 -6.82
N GLU A 91 13.18 -9.98 -8.00
CA GLU A 91 14.52 -10.56 -8.25
C GLU A 91 15.57 -10.05 -7.25
N LYS A 92 15.48 -8.77 -6.89
CA LYS A 92 16.38 -8.17 -5.90
C LYS A 92 16.09 -8.69 -4.49
N ILE A 93 14.83 -8.89 -4.12
CA ILE A 93 14.44 -9.48 -2.84
C ILE A 93 14.98 -10.92 -2.72
N VAL A 94 14.85 -11.72 -3.78
CA VAL A 94 15.42 -13.08 -3.86
C VAL A 94 16.94 -13.05 -3.76
N SER A 95 17.62 -12.09 -4.43
CA SER A 95 19.07 -11.95 -4.32
C SER A 95 19.56 -11.65 -2.89
N LEU A 96 18.70 -11.03 -2.08
CA LEU A 96 18.96 -10.73 -0.67
C LEU A 96 18.55 -11.87 0.27
N LYS A 97 17.90 -12.94 -0.24
CA LYS A 97 17.35 -14.06 0.52
C LYS A 97 16.26 -13.64 1.52
N GLU A 98 15.49 -12.62 1.17
CA GLU A 98 14.44 -12.01 2.00
C GLU A 98 13.01 -12.32 1.50
N GLU A 99 12.88 -13.18 0.49
CA GLU A 99 11.60 -13.53 -0.13
C GLU A 99 10.63 -14.22 0.84
N ALA A 100 11.14 -15.03 1.76
CA ALA A 100 10.32 -15.70 2.77
C ALA A 100 9.65 -14.69 3.73
N HIS A 101 10.38 -13.64 4.12
CA HIS A 101 9.84 -12.57 4.96
C HIS A 101 8.78 -11.77 4.22
N LEU A 102 9.05 -11.39 2.96
CA LEU A 102 8.10 -10.66 2.13
C LEU A 102 6.80 -11.47 1.90
N ASN A 103 6.93 -12.77 1.59
CA ASN A 103 5.81 -13.67 1.38
C ASN A 103 4.97 -13.86 2.64
N THR A 104 5.60 -13.99 3.80
CA THR A 104 4.91 -14.14 5.09
C THR A 104 4.11 -12.89 5.45
N CYS A 105 4.75 -11.72 5.36
CA CYS A 105 4.09 -10.43 5.61
C CYS A 105 2.93 -10.20 4.63
N PHE A 106 3.13 -10.50 3.36
CA PHE A 106 2.09 -10.35 2.34
C PHE A 106 0.93 -11.32 2.54
N LYS A 107 1.19 -12.58 2.90
CA LYS A 107 0.13 -13.56 3.21
C LYS A 107 -0.73 -13.09 4.37
N HIS A 108 -0.11 -12.58 5.44
CA HIS A 108 -0.85 -12.02 6.57
C HIS A 108 -1.70 -10.81 6.14
N PHE A 109 -1.13 -9.91 5.35
CA PHE A 109 -1.84 -8.75 4.79
C PHE A 109 -3.07 -9.17 3.97
N VAL A 110 -2.93 -10.16 3.07
CA VAL A 110 -4.04 -10.66 2.25
C VAL A 110 -5.13 -11.32 3.11
N LEU A 111 -4.75 -12.14 4.08
CA LEU A 111 -5.72 -12.79 4.97
C LEU A 111 -6.49 -11.75 5.80
N PHE A 112 -5.80 -10.74 6.32
CA PHE A 112 -6.43 -9.65 7.07
C PHE A 112 -7.37 -8.81 6.21
N THR A 113 -6.94 -8.42 5.00
CA THR A 113 -7.79 -7.65 4.08
C THR A 113 -9.01 -8.43 3.61
N TRP A 114 -8.90 -9.75 3.45
CA TRP A 114 -10.04 -10.62 3.16
C TRP A 114 -11.01 -10.65 4.33
N GLU A 115 -10.53 -11.02 5.53
CA GLU A 115 -11.37 -11.19 6.72
C GLU A 115 -12.21 -9.94 7.02
N PHE A 116 -11.60 -8.77 6.94
CA PHE A 116 -12.25 -7.49 7.23
C PHE A 116 -12.79 -6.76 5.99
N GLN A 117 -12.77 -7.39 4.81
CA GLN A 117 -13.25 -6.82 3.55
C GLN A 117 -12.69 -5.42 3.26
N LEU A 118 -11.38 -5.26 3.45
CA LEU A 118 -10.71 -3.96 3.36
C LEU A 118 -10.36 -3.56 1.92
N ILE A 119 -10.30 -4.53 1.01
CA ILE A 119 -10.01 -4.33 -0.41
C ILE A 119 -10.99 -5.18 -1.21
N ASP A 120 -11.51 -4.61 -2.31
CA ASP A 120 -12.42 -5.32 -3.20
C ASP A 120 -11.76 -6.55 -3.81
N LYS A 121 -12.51 -7.65 -3.89
CA LYS A 121 -12.02 -8.93 -4.42
C LYS A 121 -11.48 -8.82 -5.85
N GLY A 122 -12.02 -7.90 -6.65
CA GLY A 122 -11.56 -7.62 -8.02
C GLY A 122 -10.17 -6.96 -8.06
N GLU A 123 -9.83 -6.13 -7.08
CA GLU A 123 -8.51 -5.48 -6.99
C GLU A 123 -7.45 -6.43 -6.43
N LEU A 124 -7.84 -7.40 -5.60
CA LEU A 124 -6.96 -8.46 -5.08
C LEU A 124 -6.64 -9.55 -6.12
N ALA A 125 -7.52 -9.76 -7.11
CA ALA A 125 -7.44 -10.85 -8.07
C ALA A 125 -6.10 -10.92 -8.85
N PRO A 126 -5.52 -9.82 -9.36
CA PRO A 126 -4.29 -9.86 -10.16
C PRO A 126 -3.09 -10.40 -9.38
N LEU A 127 -2.98 -10.10 -8.09
CA LEU A 127 -1.90 -10.62 -7.25
C LEU A 127 -2.22 -12.02 -6.73
N LEU A 128 -3.45 -12.28 -6.28
CA LEU A 128 -3.85 -13.61 -5.80
C LEU A 128 -3.63 -14.73 -6.84
N LEU A 129 -3.84 -14.43 -8.14
CA LEU A 129 -3.53 -15.34 -9.24
C LEU A 129 -2.03 -15.61 -9.35
N SER A 130 -1.20 -14.58 -9.20
CA SER A 130 0.27 -14.69 -9.21
C SER A 130 0.82 -15.47 -7.99
N PHE A 131 0.15 -15.39 -6.83
CA PHE A 131 0.56 -16.12 -5.61
C PHE A 131 0.09 -17.57 -5.52
N ARG A 132 -0.87 -18.02 -6.34
CA ARG A 132 -1.18 -19.45 -6.44
C ARG A 132 -0.03 -20.28 -7.04
N LEU A 133 1.02 -19.63 -7.52
CA LEU A 133 2.18 -20.24 -8.17
C LEU A 133 3.47 -20.19 -7.33
N VAL A 134 3.40 -19.74 -6.07
CA VAL A 134 4.52 -19.80 -5.10
C VAL A 134 4.20 -20.79 -3.99
#